data_AF-H9FFU1-F1
#
_entry.id   AF-H9FFU1-F1
#
_cell.length_a   1.000
_cell.length_b   1.000
_cell.length_c   1.000
_cell.angle_alpha   90.00
_cell.angle_beta   90.00
_cell.angle_gamma   90.00
#
_symmetry.space_group_name_H-M   'P 1'
#
loop_
_entity.id
_entity.type
_entity.pdbx_description
1 polymer ?
#
loop_
_entity_poly.entity_id
_entity_poly.type
_entity_poly.pdbx_seq_one_letter_code
_entity_poly.pdbx_strand_id
1 'polypeptide(L)'
;VTKGTGFRRRPKTTTYTPGTCELLRVMMKESKLTNIQQRHIMDIMKRGDALPLQCSLTSSQRVLPSKQIASPIYLPPILAARPHLRPANMCQANGAYSREQFKPQATR
;
A
#
# COMPACT_ATOMS: atom_id res chain seq x y z
N VAL A 1 4.88 42.79 -2.32
CA VAL A 1 4.84 41.32 -2.30
C VAL A 1 6.23 40.80 -1.96
N THR A 2 6.51 40.55 -0.68
CA THR A 2 7.81 40.03 -0.23
C THR A 2 7.81 38.52 -0.34
N LYS A 3 8.77 37.98 -1.11
CA LYS A 3 8.89 36.55 -1.39
C LYS A 3 9.46 35.82 -0.16
N GLY A 4 8.71 34.87 0.37
CA GLY A 4 9.15 33.99 1.44
C GLY A 4 10.16 32.97 0.94
N THR A 5 11.45 33.19 1.22
CA THR A 5 12.49 32.17 1.02
C THR A 5 12.44 31.22 2.22
N GLY A 6 11.69 30.13 2.08
CA GLY A 6 11.65 29.06 3.07
C GLY A 6 12.98 28.30 3.08
N PHE A 7 13.85 28.61 4.05
CA PHE A 7 14.98 27.76 4.38
C PHE A 7 14.46 26.44 4.94
N ARG A 8 14.43 25.38 4.13
CA ARG A 8 14.25 24.02 4.64
C ARG A 8 15.47 23.70 5.51
N ARG A 9 15.34 23.80 6.83
CA ARG A 9 16.37 23.33 7.75
C ARG A 9 16.54 21.83 7.52
N ARG A 10 17.68 21.40 6.96
CA ARG A 10 18.08 20.00 7.03
C ARG A 10 18.20 19.64 8.52
N PRO A 11 17.61 18.53 8.98
CA PRO A 11 17.91 18.01 10.31
C PRO A 11 19.43 17.82 10.44
N LYS A 12 19.97 18.09 11.62
CA LYS A 12 21.38 17.84 11.94
C LYS A 12 21.66 16.35 11.71
N THR A 13 22.66 16.03 10.90
CA THR A 13 23.11 14.65 10.69
C THR A 13 23.67 14.12 12.00
N THR A 14 22.93 13.23 12.65
CA THR A 14 23.36 12.51 13.85
C THR A 14 24.33 11.43 13.40
N THR A 15 25.60 11.54 13.82
CA THR A 15 26.59 10.50 13.53
C THR A 15 26.49 9.42 14.60
N TYR A 16 26.09 8.22 14.20
CA TYR A 16 26.07 7.06 15.10
C TYR A 16 27.47 6.50 15.27
N THR A 17 27.88 6.26 16.52
CA THR A 17 29.17 5.60 16.79
C THR A 17 29.09 4.12 16.39
N PRO A 18 30.21 3.48 16.01
CA PRO A 18 30.22 2.05 15.69
C PRO A 18 29.65 1.17 16.81
N GLY A 19 29.96 1.50 18.07
CA GLY A 19 29.42 0.79 19.23
C GLY A 19 27.91 0.88 19.36
N THR A 20 27.33 2.06 19.08
CA THR A 20 25.86 2.22 19.03
C THR A 20 25.24 1.37 17.92
N CYS A 21 25.89 1.29 16.76
CA CYS A 21 25.41 0.49 15.64
C CYS A 21 25.40 -1.00 15.93
N GLU A 22 26.43 -1.50 16.63
CA GLU A 22 26.50 -2.90 17.04
C GLU A 22 25.47 -3.23 18.12
N LEU A 23 25.33 -2.37 19.12
CA LEU A 23 24.31 -2.52 20.16
C LEU A 23 22.91 -2.61 19.54
N LEU A 24 22.58 -1.69 18.62
CA LEU A 24 21.26 -1.69 17.99
C LEU A 24 21.03 -3.00 17.21
N ARG A 25 22.04 -3.52 16.51
CA ARG A 25 21.95 -4.81 15.82
C ARG A 25 21.61 -5.96 16.78
N VAL A 26 22.20 -5.99 17.98
CA VAL A 26 21.88 -6.97 19.02
C VAL A 26 20.45 -6.78 19.52
N MET A 27 20.05 -5.55 19.86
CA MET A 27 18.69 -5.25 20.33
C MET A 27 17.62 -5.64 19.31
N MET A 28 17.88 -5.41 18.02
CA MET A 28 16.96 -5.76 16.93
C MET A 28 16.79 -7.28 16.80
N LYS A 29 17.87 -8.04 17.02
CA LYS A 29 17.87 -9.50 17.04
C LYS A 29 17.10 -10.05 18.25
N GLU A 30 17.37 -9.49 19.43
CA GLU A 30 16.68 -9.88 20.68
C GLU A 30 15.20 -9.55 20.66
N SER A 31 14.84 -8.38 20.09
CA SER A 31 13.45 -7.94 19.91
C SER A 31 12.73 -8.64 18.76
N LYS A 32 13.40 -9.57 18.05
CA LYS A 32 12.85 -10.32 16.90
C LYS A 32 12.24 -9.41 15.83
N LEU A 33 12.89 -8.28 15.55
CA LEU A 33 12.41 -7.39 14.49
C LEU A 33 12.42 -8.09 13.13
N THR A 34 11.41 -7.81 12.31
CA THR A 34 11.33 -8.29 10.94
C THR A 34 12.44 -7.69 10.06
N ASN A 35 12.84 -8.39 9.01
CA ASN A 35 13.87 -7.92 8.07
C ASN A 35 13.57 -6.51 7.52
N ILE A 36 12.29 -6.16 7.36
CA ILE A 36 11.88 -4.86 6.84
C ILE A 36 12.06 -3.76 7.88
N GLN A 37 11.69 -4.01 9.15
CA GLN A 37 11.99 -3.10 10.24
C GLN A 37 13.51 -2.93 10.41
N GLN A 38 14.25 -4.03 10.30
CA GLN A 38 15.70 -3.99 10.42
C GLN A 38 16.34 -3.11 9.33
N ARG A 39 15.91 -3.29 8.09
CA ARG A 39 16.35 -2.46 6.97
C ARG A 39 16.02 -0.99 7.20
N HIS A 40 14.79 -0.68 7.61
CA HIS A 40 14.36 0.71 7.83
C HIS A 40 15.24 1.42 8.88
N ILE A 41 15.49 0.76 10.01
CA ILE A 41 16.35 1.29 11.07
C ILE A 41 17.79 1.51 10.57
N MET A 42 18.36 0.50 9.90
CA MET A 42 19.72 0.59 9.35
C MET A 42 19.87 1.70 8.31
N ASP A 43 18.83 1.95 7.50
CA ASP A 43 18.85 3.00 6.47
C ASP A 43 18.80 4.40 7.10
N ILE A 44 18.04 4.60 8.18
CA ILE A 44 18.01 5.85 8.96
C ILE A 44 19.39 6.14 9.57
N MET A 45 20.01 5.11 10.14
CA MET A 45 21.35 5.25 10.74
C MET A 45 22.42 5.64 9.72
N LYS A 46 22.38 5.04 8.53
CA LYS A 46 23.31 5.36 7.43
C LYS A 46 23.13 6.79 6.92
N ARG A 47 21.88 7.29 6.93
CA ARG A 47 21.56 8.67 6.54
C ARG A 47 21.91 9.68 7.63
N GLY A 48 22.12 9.23 8.86
CA GLY A 48 22.33 10.08 10.02
C GLY A 48 21.06 10.81 10.45
N ASP A 49 19.90 10.26 10.14
CA ASP A 49 18.61 10.78 10.63
C ASP A 49 18.39 10.31 12.07
N ALA A 50 17.49 10.96 12.81
CA ALA A 50 17.15 10.52 14.16
C ALA A 50 16.42 9.16 14.14
N LEU A 51 16.68 8.31 15.16
CA LEU A 51 16.02 7.01 15.27
C LEU A 51 14.49 7.19 15.38
N PRO A 52 13.70 6.36 14.68
CA PRO A 52 12.25 6.51 14.66
C PRO A 52 11.65 6.04 16.00
N LEU A 53 10.79 6.85 16.60
CA LEU A 53 10.04 6.47 17.81
C LEU A 53 9.07 5.32 17.55
N GLN A 54 8.56 5.24 16.31
CA GLN A 54 7.64 4.20 15.88
C GLN A 54 8.16 3.60 14.57
N CYS A 55 8.39 2.29 14.57
CA CYS A 55 8.65 1.53 13.36
C CYS A 55 7.33 0.93 12.89
N SER A 56 6.72 1.53 11.87
CA SER A 56 5.55 0.96 11.20
C SER A 56 5.93 -0.40 10.62
N LEU A 57 5.45 -1.47 11.25
CA LEU A 57 5.49 -2.82 10.72
C LEU A 57 4.94 -2.76 9.30
N THR A 58 5.65 -3.29 8.32
CA THR A 58 5.09 -3.39 6.98
C THR A 58 3.80 -4.19 7.00
N SER A 59 2.72 -3.49 6.68
CA SER A 59 1.62 -3.94 5.84
C SER A 59 0.78 -5.15 6.28
N SER A 60 1.12 -5.81 7.38
CA SER A 60 0.29 -6.82 8.04
C SER A 60 -0.20 -6.29 9.39
N GLN A 61 -0.77 -5.09 9.38
CA GLN A 61 -2.06 -5.02 10.04
C GLN A 61 -2.89 -6.04 9.25
N ARG A 62 -3.07 -7.26 9.79
CA ARG A 62 -4.28 -7.99 9.45
C ARG A 62 -5.37 -7.04 9.88
N VAL A 63 -5.81 -6.21 8.94
CA VAL A 63 -7.14 -5.65 8.92
C VAL A 63 -7.96 -6.92 9.00
N LEU A 64 -8.31 -7.33 10.22
CA LEU A 64 -9.58 -8.00 10.42
C LEU A 64 -10.52 -7.14 9.60
N PRO A 65 -11.13 -7.66 8.51
CA PRO A 65 -12.17 -6.91 7.86
C PRO A 65 -13.16 -6.70 8.99
N SER A 66 -13.17 -5.48 9.54
CA SER A 66 -14.26 -5.08 10.39
C SER A 66 -15.45 -5.38 9.51
N LYS A 67 -16.34 -6.26 9.98
CA LYS A 67 -17.69 -6.36 9.43
C LYS A 67 -18.39 -5.04 9.74
N GLN A 68 -17.85 -3.93 9.24
CA GLN A 68 -18.64 -2.76 8.95
C GLN A 68 -19.49 -3.22 7.79
N ILE A 69 -20.68 -3.71 8.15
CA ILE A 69 -21.85 -3.52 7.31
C ILE A 69 -21.90 -2.01 7.11
N ALA A 70 -21.24 -1.55 6.04
CA ALA A 70 -21.26 -0.16 5.69
C ALA A 70 -22.73 0.16 5.44
N SER A 71 -23.30 1.02 6.27
CA SER A 71 -24.52 1.72 5.91
C SER A 71 -24.30 2.31 4.51
N PRO A 72 -25.31 2.33 3.63
CA PRO A 72 -25.15 2.87 2.29
C PRO A 72 -24.73 4.34 2.40
N ILE A 73 -23.42 4.58 2.27
CA ILE A 73 -22.86 5.92 2.26
C ILE A 73 -23.30 6.49 0.92
N TYR A 74 -24.29 7.38 0.93
CA TYR A 74 -24.66 8.20 -0.21
C TYR A 74 -23.52 9.19 -0.47
N LEU A 75 -22.42 8.69 -1.03
CA LEU A 75 -21.34 9.54 -1.50
C LEU A 75 -21.79 10.25 -2.78
N PRO A 76 -21.53 11.55 -2.93
CA PRO A 76 -21.79 12.24 -4.18
C PRO A 76 -21.01 11.54 -5.32
N PRO A 77 -21.59 11.43 -6.54
CA PRO A 77 -21.02 10.66 -7.65
C PRO A 77 -19.57 11.01 -8.03
N ILE A 78 -19.11 12.20 -7.64
CA ILE A 78 -17.76 12.71 -7.88
C ILE A 78 -16.72 11.97 -7.02
N LEU A 79 -17.09 11.53 -5.82
CA LEU A 79 -16.24 10.79 -4.89
C LEU A 79 -16.48 9.27 -4.97
N ALA A 80 -17.50 8.84 -5.71
CA ALA A 80 -17.78 7.44 -5.92
C ALA A 80 -16.66 6.81 -6.76
N ALA A 81 -16.01 5.78 -6.21
CA ALA A 81 -15.03 5.00 -6.94
C ALA A 81 -15.72 4.39 -8.17
N ARG A 82 -15.23 4.75 -9.37
CA ARG A 82 -15.77 4.19 -10.60
C ARG A 82 -15.41 2.69 -10.64
N PRO A 83 -16.38 1.80 -10.88
CA PRO A 83 -16.07 0.39 -11.09
C PRO A 83 -15.16 0.26 -12.31
N HIS A 84 -13.99 -0.35 -12.13
CA HIS A 84 -13.04 -0.61 -13.22
C HIS A 84 -13.47 -1.76 -14.14
N LEU A 85 -14.44 -2.57 -13.69
CA LEU A 85 -14.98 -3.70 -14.43
C LEU A 85 -16.22 -3.29 -15.23
N ARG A 86 -16.39 -3.91 -16.41
CA ARG A 86 -17.59 -3.73 -17.23
C ARG A 86 -18.75 -4.51 -16.60
N PRO A 87 -19.94 -3.89 -16.47
CA PRO A 87 -21.11 -4.59 -15.95
C PRO A 87 -21.56 -5.70 -16.91
N ALA A 88 -22.20 -6.73 -16.36
CA ALA A 88 -22.56 -7.96 -17.10
C ALA A 88 -23.43 -7.69 -18.33
N ASN A 89 -24.37 -6.75 -18.24
CA ASN A 89 -25.22 -6.33 -19.36
C ASN A 89 -24.41 -5.82 -20.55
N MET A 90 -23.33 -5.07 -20.30
CA MET A 90 -22.46 -4.54 -21.34
C MET A 90 -21.63 -5.64 -22.01
N CYS A 91 -21.22 -6.65 -21.26
CA CYS A 91 -20.51 -7.79 -21.82
C CYS A 91 -21.43 -8.67 -22.68
N GLN A 92 -22.71 -8.79 -22.31
CA GLN A 92 -23.68 -9.65 -23.00
C GLN A 92 -24.41 -8.98 -24.17
N ALA A 93 -24.44 -7.64 -24.23
CA ALA A 93 -25.22 -6.86 -25.20
C ALA A 93 -24.95 -7.22 -26.67
N ASN A 94 -23.71 -7.63 -27.00
CA ASN A 94 -23.30 -7.86 -28.38
C ASN A 94 -23.56 -9.30 -28.87
N GLY A 95 -24.34 -10.10 -28.12
CA GLY A 95 -24.61 -11.49 -28.50
C GLY A 95 -23.36 -12.39 -28.52
N ALA A 96 -22.22 -11.92 -27.98
CA ALA A 96 -20.94 -12.63 -27.99
C ALA A 96 -20.97 -13.99 -27.29
N TYR A 97 -21.97 -14.21 -26.44
CA TYR A 97 -22.20 -15.46 -25.72
C TYR A 97 -23.30 -16.32 -26.33
N SER A 98 -23.99 -15.84 -27.36
CA SER A 98 -24.99 -16.61 -28.11
C SER A 98 -24.27 -17.47 -29.15
N ARG A 99 -24.53 -18.78 -29.13
CA ARG A 99 -24.04 -19.71 -30.16
C ARG A 99 -25.16 -20.02 -31.14
N GLU A 100 -24.79 -20.17 -32.40
CA GLU A 100 -25.72 -20.66 -33.41
C GLU A 100 -26.19 -22.07 -33.03
N GLN A 101 -27.52 -22.27 -33.10
CA GLN A 101 -28.09 -23.58 -32.87
C GLN A 101 -27.81 -24.45 -34.09
N PHE A 102 -27.22 -25.61 -33.85
CA PHE A 102 -27.03 -26.61 -34.89
C PHE A 102 -28.37 -26.96 -35.56
N LYS A 103 -28.40 -26.90 -36.89
CA LYS A 103 -29.54 -27.32 -37.71
C LYS A 103 -29.12 -28.55 -38.51
N PRO A 104 -29.65 -29.75 -38.22
CA PRO A 104 -29.32 -30.93 -39.00
C PRO A 104 -29.82 -30.74 -40.45
N GLN A 105 -28.91 -30.90 -41.40
CA GLN A 105 -29.22 -30.91 -42.83
C GLN A 105 -29.12 -32.36 -43.35
N ALA A 106 -29.99 -32.73 -44.28
CA ALA A 106 -29.93 -34.04 -44.92
C ALA A 106 -28.53 -34.25 -45.53
N THR A 107 -27.86 -35.30 -45.06
CA THR A 107 -26.59 -35.75 -45.65
C THR A 107 -26.93 -36.57 -46.90
N ARG A 108 -26.13 -36.41 -47.96
CA ARG A 108 -26.35 -37.10 -49.25
C ARG A 108 -26.25 -38.61 -49.14
#